data_AF-A0A9E3AGS0-F1
#
_entry.id   AF-A0A9E3AGS0-F1
#
_cell.length_a   1.000
_cell.length_b   1.000
_cell.length_c   1.000
_cell.angle_alpha   90.00
_cell.angle_beta   90.00
_cell.angle_gamma   90.00
#
_symmetry.space_group_name_H-M   'P 1'
#
loop_
_entity.id
_entity.type
_entity.pdbx_description
1 polymer ?
#
loop_
_entity_poly.entity_id
_entity_poly.type
_entity_poly.pdbx_seq_one_letter_code
_entity_poly.pdbx_strand_id
1 'polypeptide(L)'
;LKIERHMGRRRTANPAKGPRPIDIDILLFGARIIAAPNLQVPHPAMPQRRFVLEPLAEIAADERHPVLERTIGELRDALPPGQIVRRLGCEWTAQPRTKSQNIDKSN
;
A
#
# COMPACT_ATOMS: atom_id res chain seq x y z
N LEU A 1 10.41 0.98 11.90
CA LEU A 1 11.00 -0.19 11.20
C LEU A 1 11.19 -1.46 12.06
N LYS A 2 10.76 -1.56 13.33
CA LYS A 2 10.97 -2.82 14.09
C LYS A 2 10.20 -4.00 13.47
N ILE A 3 8.92 -3.79 13.14
CA ILE A 3 8.03 -4.81 12.55
C ILE A 3 8.49 -5.23 11.16
N GLU A 4 8.75 -4.28 10.27
CA GLU A 4 9.18 -4.60 8.90
C GLU A 4 10.52 -5.34 8.85
N ARG A 5 11.47 -4.99 9.74
CA ARG A 5 12.74 -5.72 9.86
C ARG A 5 12.52 -7.14 10.35
N HIS A 6 11.60 -7.34 11.30
CA HIS A 6 11.21 -8.66 11.77
C HIS A 6 10.57 -9.49 10.64
N MET A 7 9.79 -8.86 9.77
CA MET A 7 9.18 -9.48 8.58
C MET A 7 10.12 -9.60 7.36
N GLY A 8 11.43 -9.41 7.56
CA GLY A 8 12.44 -9.69 6.53
C GLY A 8 12.79 -8.51 5.61
N ARG A 9 12.35 -7.28 5.90
CA ARG A 9 12.81 -6.08 5.18
C ARG A 9 14.30 -5.85 5.48
N ARG A 10 15.16 -6.23 4.53
CA ARG A 10 16.59 -5.87 4.50
C ARG A 10 16.74 -4.61 3.65
N ARG A 11 17.27 -3.51 4.23
CA ARG A 11 17.71 -2.34 3.45
C ARG A 11 19.01 -2.72 2.74
N THR A 12 18.92 -3.42 1.61
CA THR A 12 20.06 -3.54 0.70
C THR A 12 20.19 -2.21 -0.04
N ALA A 13 21.38 -1.61 -0.01
CA ALA A 13 21.66 -0.44 -0.83
C ALA A 13 21.48 -0.85 -2.30
N ASN A 14 20.59 -0.14 -3.01
CA ASN A 14 20.17 -0.31 -4.40
C ASN A 14 19.23 -1.49 -4.76
N PRO A 15 18.08 -1.22 -5.43
CA PRO A 15 17.44 0.09 -5.67
C PRO A 15 16.65 0.57 -4.45
N ALA A 16 16.62 1.87 -4.18
CA ALA A 16 15.85 2.48 -3.08
C ALA A 16 14.33 2.20 -3.14
N LYS A 17 13.82 1.81 -4.31
CA LYS A 17 12.43 1.39 -4.58
C LYS A 17 12.36 -0.07 -5.07
N GLY A 18 13.22 -0.93 -4.53
CA GLY A 18 13.18 -2.36 -4.83
C GLY A 18 11.92 -3.05 -4.28
N PRO A 19 11.58 -4.24 -4.79
CA PRO A 19 10.55 -5.08 -4.20
C PRO A 19 10.82 -5.28 -2.71
N ARG A 20 9.79 -5.12 -1.89
CA ARG A 20 9.86 -5.27 -0.43
C ARG A 20 8.78 -6.26 0.02
N PRO A 21 9.08 -7.14 0.98
CA PRO A 21 8.13 -8.15 1.44
C PRO A 21 6.88 -7.51 2.08
N ILE A 22 7.05 -6.36 2.75
CA ILE A 22 5.95 -5.59 3.36
C ILE A 22 6.33 -4.12 3.44
N ASP A 23 5.33 -3.24 3.42
CA ASP A 23 5.41 -1.82 3.77
C ASP A 23 4.23 -1.45 4.65
N ILE A 24 4.47 -0.68 5.70
CA ILE A 24 3.42 -0.20 6.60
C ILE A 24 3.45 1.32 6.60
N ASP A 25 2.42 1.93 6.01
CA ASP A 25 2.23 3.37 5.96
C ASP A 25 1.13 3.82 6.93
N ILE A 26 1.35 4.94 7.61
CA ILE A 26 0.32 5.61 8.41
C ILE A 26 -0.46 6.55 7.47
N LEU A 27 -1.74 6.25 7.23
CA LEU A 27 -2.59 7.04 6.33
C LEU A 27 -3.26 8.21 7.06
N LEU A 28 -3.91 7.93 8.18
CA LEU A 28 -4.67 8.88 9.00
C LEU A 28 -4.36 8.64 10.48
N PHE A 29 -4.49 9.68 11.29
CA PHE A 29 -4.37 9.59 12.74
C PHE A 29 -5.45 10.46 13.41
N GLY A 30 -6.68 9.93 13.41
CA GLY A 30 -7.88 10.72 13.71
C GLY A 30 -7.90 12.00 12.86
N ALA A 31 -8.28 13.12 13.48
CA ALA A 31 -8.28 14.44 12.84
C ALA A 31 -6.93 15.19 12.94
N ARG A 32 -5.83 14.53 13.33
CA ARG A 32 -4.53 15.19 13.50
C ARG A 32 -3.85 15.40 12.14
N ILE A 33 -3.26 16.59 12.01
CA ILE A 33 -2.35 16.93 10.92
C ILE A 33 -0.95 17.03 11.52
N ILE A 34 -0.03 16.19 11.03
CA ILE A 34 1.35 16.10 11.51
C ILE A 34 2.28 16.34 10.32
N ALA A 35 3.09 17.39 10.44
CA ALA A 35 4.15 17.71 9.48
C ALA A 35 5.50 17.70 10.23
N ALA A 36 6.14 16.52 10.26
CA ALA A 36 7.46 16.34 10.84
C ALA A 36 8.44 15.84 9.76
N PRO A 37 9.77 16.04 9.93
CA PRO A 37 10.76 15.65 8.93
C PRO A 37 10.67 14.20 8.46
N ASN A 38 10.23 13.29 9.34
CA ASN A 38 10.13 11.86 9.08
C ASN A 38 8.69 11.31 9.10
N LEU A 39 7.68 12.16 9.24
CA LEU A 39 6.28 11.74 9.35
C LEU A 39 5.34 12.80 8.80
N GLN A 40 4.53 12.41 7.81
CA GLN A 40 3.46 13.24 7.27
C GLN A 40 2.13 12.50 7.43
N VAL A 41 1.20 13.11 8.15
CA VAL A 41 -0.16 12.60 8.35
C VAL A 41 -1.14 13.76 8.15
N PRO A 42 -2.20 13.62 7.35
CA PRO A 42 -2.51 12.49 6.47
C PRO A 42 -1.42 12.20 5.44
N HIS A 43 -1.31 10.93 5.01
CA HIS A 43 -0.28 10.55 4.04
C HIS A 43 -0.50 11.29 2.71
N PRO A 44 0.48 12.09 2.22
CA PRO A 44 0.24 13.06 1.15
C PRO A 44 -0.16 12.42 -0.19
N ALA A 45 0.31 11.20 -0.47
CA ALA A 45 -0.01 10.48 -1.69
C ALA A 45 -1.24 9.55 -1.57
N MET A 46 -1.94 9.54 -0.42
CA MET A 46 -3.14 8.69 -0.25
C MET A 46 -4.28 9.06 -1.21
N PRO A 47 -4.60 10.35 -1.46
CA PRO A 47 -5.79 10.72 -2.22
C PRO A 47 -5.69 10.37 -3.71
N GLN A 48 -4.51 10.01 -4.21
CA GLN A 48 -4.27 9.70 -5.63
C GLN A 48 -4.16 8.19 -5.91
N ARG A 49 -4.30 7.33 -4.90
CA ARG A 49 -4.02 5.88 -5.01
C ARG A 49 -5.26 5.04 -4.75
N ARG A 50 -5.77 4.37 -5.78
CA ARG A 50 -6.93 3.48 -5.67
C ARG A 50 -6.69 2.32 -4.72
N PHE A 51 -5.51 1.70 -4.77
CA PHE A 51 -5.21 0.56 -3.87
C PHE A 51 -5.17 0.94 -2.39
N VAL A 52 -5.14 2.23 -2.07
CA VAL A 52 -5.28 2.76 -0.70
C VAL A 52 -6.75 3.09 -0.42
N LEU A 53 -7.37 3.87 -1.30
CA LEU A 53 -8.74 4.38 -1.08
C LEU A 53 -9.82 3.31 -1.21
N GLU A 54 -9.66 2.33 -2.10
CA GLU A 54 -10.61 1.24 -2.30
C GLU A 54 -10.80 0.41 -1.02
N PRO A 55 -9.76 -0.25 -0.45
CA PRO A 55 -9.92 -0.99 0.79
C PRO A 55 -10.22 -0.09 2.00
N LEU A 56 -9.75 1.16 2.02
CA LEU A 56 -10.06 2.08 3.11
C LEU A 56 -11.55 2.47 3.11
N ALA A 57 -12.14 2.69 1.93
CA ALA A 57 -13.57 2.97 1.80
C ALA A 57 -14.43 1.77 2.22
N GLU A 58 -13.96 0.53 2.07
CA GLU A 58 -14.70 -0.65 2.54
C GLU A 58 -14.88 -0.68 4.06
N ILE A 59 -13.91 -0.15 4.82
CA ILE A 59 -13.94 -0.17 6.29
C ILE A 59 -14.32 1.17 6.92
N ALA A 60 -14.16 2.28 6.19
CA ALA A 60 -14.23 3.64 6.73
C ALA A 60 -14.61 4.68 5.66
N ALA A 61 -15.67 4.42 4.87
CA ALA A 61 -16.10 5.33 3.81
C ALA A 61 -16.43 6.76 4.30
N ASP A 62 -17.03 6.87 5.48
CA ASP A 62 -17.56 8.14 6.04
C ASP A 62 -16.50 8.95 6.78
N GLU A 63 -15.30 8.40 6.99
CA GLU A 63 -14.20 9.11 7.63
C GLU A 63 -13.79 10.32 6.79
N ARG A 64 -13.62 11.48 7.44
CA ARG A 64 -13.28 12.73 6.78
C ARG A 64 -11.78 12.95 6.78
N HIS A 65 -11.23 13.24 5.59
CA HIS A 65 -9.84 13.61 5.45
C HIS A 65 -9.60 15.02 6.04
N PRO A 66 -8.75 15.20 7.08
CA PRO A 66 -8.69 16.44 7.85
C PRO A 66 -8.13 17.66 7.07
N VAL A 67 -7.50 17.42 5.91
CA VAL A 67 -6.98 18.51 5.04
C VAL A 67 -7.86 18.78 3.82
N LEU A 68 -8.55 17.76 3.30
CA LEU A 68 -9.33 17.87 2.07
C LEU A 68 -10.83 18.05 2.36
N GLU A 69 -11.22 17.79 3.61
CA GLU A 69 -12.59 17.88 4.16
C GLU A 69 -13.62 17.01 3.44
N ARG A 70 -13.16 16.11 2.57
CA ARG A 70 -13.93 15.10 1.87
C ARG A 70 -13.91 13.77 2.59
N THR A 71 -14.96 12.99 2.41
CA THR A 71 -15.01 11.61 2.94
C THR A 71 -14.10 10.70 2.11
N ILE A 72 -13.67 9.57 2.68
CA ILE A 72 -12.88 8.58 1.93
C ILE A 72 -13.66 8.06 0.71
N GLY A 73 -14.97 7.86 0.84
CA GLY A 73 -15.85 7.50 -0.28
C GLY A 73 -15.78 8.53 -1.42
N GLU A 74 -15.93 9.82 -1.10
CA GLU A 74 -15.82 10.90 -2.08
C GLU A 74 -14.43 10.95 -2.74
N LEU A 75 -13.36 10.73 -1.97
CA LEU A 75 -12.00 10.68 -2.51
C LEU A 75 -11.79 9.49 -3.45
N ARG A 76 -12.33 8.32 -3.11
CA ARG A 76 -12.28 7.12 -3.98
C ARG A 76 -12.98 7.38 -5.30
N ASP A 77 -14.15 8.01 -5.25
CA ASP A 77 -14.99 8.26 -6.44
C ASP A 77 -14.42 9.37 -7.33
N ALA A 78 -13.66 10.31 -6.76
CA ALA A 78 -12.98 11.38 -7.48
C ALA A 78 -11.69 10.93 -8.21
N LEU A 79 -11.24 9.67 -8.06
CA LEU A 79 -10.02 9.20 -8.70
C LEU A 79 -10.17 9.08 -10.23
N PRO A 80 -9.12 9.41 -11.01
CA PRO A 80 -9.13 9.16 -12.44
C PRO A 80 -9.22 7.65 -12.75
N PRO A 81 -9.81 7.28 -13.90
CA PRO A 81 -9.83 5.90 -14.36
C PRO A 81 -8.40 5.38 -14.65
N GLY A 82 -8.22 4.06 -14.66
CA GLY A 82 -6.97 3.40 -15.07
C GLY A 82 -6.18 2.71 -13.94
N GLN A 83 -6.52 2.98 -12.67
CA GLN A 83 -6.03 2.17 -11.55
C GLN A 83 -6.98 1.00 -11.30
N ILE A 84 -6.45 -0.21 -11.22
CA ILE A 84 -7.22 -1.44 -11.01
C ILE A 84 -6.91 -1.99 -9.62
N VAL A 85 -7.95 -2.29 -8.85
CA VAL A 85 -7.86 -3.01 -7.59
C VAL A 85 -8.75 -4.24 -7.70
N ARG A 86 -8.25 -5.39 -7.26
CA ARG A 86 -8.99 -6.65 -7.28
C ARG A 86 -8.97 -7.23 -5.88
N ARG A 87 -10.16 -7.49 -5.32
CA ARG A 87 -10.31 -8.33 -4.14
C ARG A 87 -9.83 -9.73 -4.49
N LEU A 88 -8.82 -10.22 -3.79
CA LEU A 88 -8.45 -11.63 -3.86
C LEU A 88 -9.44 -12.40 -2.97
N GLY A 89 -10.10 -13.41 -3.54
CA GLY A 89 -11.02 -14.26 -2.80
C GLY A 89 -10.32 -15.08 -1.71
N CYS A 90 -11.11 -15.84 -0.94
CA CYS A 90 -10.63 -16.63 0.19
C CYS A 90 -9.77 -17.87 -0.19
N GLU A 91 -9.50 -18.12 -1.47
CA GLU A 91 -8.55 -19.16 -1.90
C GLU A 91 -7.10 -18.66 -1.78
N TRP A 92 -6.64 -18.41 -0.55
CA TRP A 92 -5.22 -18.33 -0.27
C TRP A 92 -4.63 -19.75 -0.33
N THR A 93 -4.42 -20.24 -1.54
CA THR A 93 -3.61 -21.45 -1.76
C THR A 93 -2.15 -21.01 -1.73
N ALA A 94 -1.45 -21.34 -0.65
CA ALA A 94 0.00 -21.21 -0.60
C ALA A 94 0.61 -22.18 -1.63
N GLN A 95 0.74 -21.76 -2.89
CA GLN A 95 1.50 -22.54 -3.85
C GLN A 95 2.98 -22.50 -3.42
N PRO A 96 3.62 -23.64 -3.16
CA PRO A 96 5.06 -23.66 -2.93
C PRO A 96 5.74 -23.12 -4.19
N ARG A 97 6.60 -22.11 -4.05
CA ARG A 97 7.47 -21.64 -5.14
C ARG A 97 8.38 -22.78 -5.54
N THR A 98 8.03 -23.53 -6.57
CA THR A 98 8.94 -24.50 -7.18
C THR A 98 10.09 -23.72 -7.82
N LYS A 99 11.31 -24.15 -7.49
CA LYS A 99 12.56 -23.57 -7.99
C LYS A 99 12.70 -23.85 -9.49
N SER A 100 13.11 -22.81 -10.22
CA SER A 100 13.92 -22.84 -11.45
C SER A 100 13.61 -23.91 -12.49
N GLN A 101 12.94 -23.51 -13.58
CA GLN A 101 13.21 -24.14 -14.87
C GLN A 101 14.63 -23.72 -15.30
N ASN A 102 15.58 -24.64 -15.17
CA ASN A 102 16.86 -24.58 -15.87
C ASN A 102 16.54 -24.68 -17.38
N ILE A 103 16.76 -23.60 -18.12
CA ILE A 103 16.94 -23.68 -19.56
C ILE A 103 18.43 -23.91 -19.77
N ASP A 104 18.84 -25.17 -19.77
CA ASP A 104 20.12 -25.58 -20.34
C ASP A 104 19.89 -25.74 -21.84
N LYS A 105 20.36 -24.78 -22.64
CA LYS A 105 20.47 -24.91 -24.10
C LYS A 105 21.93 -25.22 -24.41
N SER A 106 22.24 -26.50 -24.53
CA SER A 106 23.46 -27.03 -25.12
C SER A 106 23.13 -28.26 -25.96
N ASN A 107 22.77 -28.02 -27.23
CA ASN A 107 23.26 -28.67 -28.45
C ASN A 107 22.43 -28.22 -29.65
#